data_AF-A0ABD4VE61-F1
#
_entry.id   AF-A0ABD4VE61-F1
#
_cell.length_a   1.000
_cell.length_b   1.000
_cell.length_c   1.000
_cell.angle_alpha   90.00
_cell.angle_beta   90.00
_cell.angle_gamma   90.00
#
_symmetry.space_group_name_H-M   'P 1'
#
loop_
_entity.id
_entity.type
_entity.pdbx_description
1 polymer ?
#
loop_
_entity_poly.entity_id
_entity_poly.type
_entity_poly.pdbx_seq_one_letter_code
_entity_poly.pdbx_strand_id
1 'polypeptide(L)'
;MTRSRVAAVLRDTADLLEAEGWDPRINPVVSAIDRAAGYVPGKGSVDGEQTTLEAWDALVTYLGNQLVVLWERDPGRTQVQVLHAIRSAAKAVTS
;
A
#
# COMPACT_ATOMS: atom_id res chain seq x y z
N MET A 1 4.08 8.75 14.39
CA MET A 1 3.92 7.47 13.67
C MET A 1 5.17 6.60 13.84
N THR A 2 5.08 5.26 13.80
CA THR A 2 6.25 4.37 13.95
C THR A 2 6.48 3.53 12.69
N ARG A 3 7.74 3.23 12.37
CA ARG A 3 8.14 2.34 11.27
C ARG A 3 7.41 0.99 11.33
N SER A 4 7.22 0.44 12.53
CA SER A 4 6.50 -0.81 12.74
C SER A 4 5.03 -0.72 12.32
N ARG A 5 4.36 0.42 12.55
CA ARG A 5 2.96 0.62 12.16
C ARG A 5 2.81 0.80 10.65
N VAL A 6 3.73 1.54 10.01
CA VAL A 6 3.75 1.68 8.53
C VAL A 6 3.97 0.31 7.88
N ALA A 7 4.92 -0.48 8.39
CA ALA A 7 5.15 -1.83 7.89
C ALA A 7 3.96 -2.77 8.12
N ALA A 8 3.23 -2.64 9.23
CA ALA A 8 2.00 -3.40 9.47
C ALA A 8 0.94 -3.07 8.42
N VAL A 9 0.68 -1.78 8.16
CA VAL A 9 -0.30 -1.35 7.15
C VAL A 9 0.04 -1.88 5.76
N LEU A 10 1.32 -1.87 5.38
CA LEU A 10 1.73 -2.45 4.09
C LEU A 10 1.50 -3.96 4.04
N ARG A 11 1.73 -4.70 5.12
CA ARG A 11 1.42 -6.14 5.16
C ARG A 11 -0.08 -6.38 5.06
N ASP A 12 -0.87 -5.66 5.85
CA ASP A 12 -2.34 -5.76 5.84
C ASP A 12 -2.92 -5.39 4.46
N THR A 13 -2.32 -4.41 3.78
CA THR A 13 -2.65 -4.08 2.39
C THR A 13 -2.46 -5.28 1.45
N ALA A 14 -1.32 -5.96 1.56
CA ALA A 14 -1.04 -7.12 0.72
C ALA A 14 -2.03 -8.26 1.02
N ASP A 15 -2.35 -8.48 2.30
CA ASP A 15 -3.27 -9.55 2.70
C ASP A 15 -4.72 -9.24 2.26
N LEU A 16 -5.15 -7.98 2.31
CA LEU A 16 -6.43 -7.52 1.75
C LEU A 16 -6.50 -7.76 0.24
N LEU A 17 -5.48 -7.35 -0.50
CA LEU A 17 -5.43 -7.54 -1.96
C LEU A 17 -5.34 -9.02 -2.35
N GLU A 18 -4.68 -9.85 -1.55
CA GLU A 18 -4.63 -11.29 -1.75
C GLU A 18 -6.00 -11.94 -1.55
N ALA A 19 -6.71 -11.55 -0.49
CA ALA A 19 -8.01 -12.11 -0.14
C ALA A 19 -9.14 -11.64 -1.08
N GLU A 20 -9.15 -10.37 -1.47
CA GLU A 20 -10.21 -9.76 -2.28
C GLU A 20 -9.93 -9.85 -3.79
N GLY A 21 -8.71 -10.21 -4.17
CA GLY A 21 -8.22 -10.10 -5.54
C GLY A 21 -7.74 -8.68 -5.85
N TRP A 22 -6.53 -8.59 -6.38
CA TRP A 22 -6.00 -7.33 -6.88
C TRP A 22 -6.51 -7.07 -8.30
N ASP A 23 -7.04 -5.87 -8.51
CA ASP A 23 -7.38 -5.34 -9.83
C ASP A 23 -7.11 -3.82 -9.81
N PRO A 24 -6.24 -3.28 -10.68
CA PRO A 24 -5.85 -1.86 -10.63
C PRO A 24 -6.96 -0.87 -11.03
N ARG A 25 -8.14 -1.37 -11.43
CA ARG A 25 -9.35 -0.60 -11.74
C ARG A 25 -10.43 -0.76 -10.67
N ILE A 26 -10.54 -1.94 -10.07
CA ILE A 26 -11.60 -2.27 -9.08
C ILE A 26 -11.05 -2.18 -7.64
N ASN A 27 -9.87 -2.72 -7.41
CA ASN A 27 -9.21 -2.79 -6.10
C ASN A 27 -7.73 -2.33 -6.18
N PRO A 28 -7.49 -1.03 -6.44
CA PRO A 28 -6.13 -0.50 -6.61
C PRO A 28 -5.38 -0.43 -5.27
N VAL A 29 -4.05 -0.47 -5.34
CA VAL A 29 -3.17 -0.50 -4.15
C VAL A 29 -3.42 0.68 -3.22
N VAL A 30 -3.59 1.89 -3.77
CA VAL A 30 -3.82 3.13 -3.02
C VAL A 30 -5.05 3.01 -2.12
N SER A 31 -6.17 2.51 -2.67
CA SER A 31 -7.42 2.29 -1.94
C SER A 31 -7.28 1.19 -0.88
N ALA A 32 -6.52 0.12 -1.18
CA ALA A 32 -6.25 -0.92 -0.21
C ALA A 32 -5.41 -0.42 0.98
N ILE A 33 -4.46 0.49 0.75
CA ILE A 33 -3.69 1.13 1.83
C ILE A 33 -4.59 1.99 2.72
N ASP A 34 -5.48 2.80 2.13
CA ASP A 34 -6.43 3.61 2.90
C ASP A 34 -7.28 2.75 3.84
N ARG A 35 -7.79 1.63 3.32
CA ARG A 35 -8.59 0.68 4.11
C ARG A 35 -7.76 0.01 5.20
N ALA A 36 -6.54 -0.43 4.90
CA ALA A 36 -5.63 -1.03 5.87
C ALA A 36 -5.23 -0.04 6.99
N ALA A 37 -5.05 1.24 6.65
CA ALA A 37 -4.75 2.29 7.62
C ALA A 37 -5.97 2.71 8.48
N GLY A 38 -7.17 2.24 8.13
CA GLY A 38 -8.42 2.69 8.72
C GLY A 38 -8.78 4.13 8.35
N TYR A 39 -8.24 4.64 7.25
CA TYR A 39 -8.54 5.98 6.74
C TYR A 39 -9.87 5.98 5.99
N VAL A 40 -10.76 6.89 6.39
CA VAL A 40 -12.03 7.15 5.71
C VAL A 40 -12.05 8.62 5.31
N PRO A 41 -12.10 8.96 4.01
CA PRO A 41 -12.11 10.36 3.56
C PRO A 41 -13.20 11.18 4.25
N GLY A 42 -12.82 12.30 4.87
CA GLY A 42 -13.74 13.21 5.58
C GLY A 42 -14.30 12.69 6.91
N LYS A 43 -13.90 11.49 7.37
CA LYS A 43 -14.32 10.89 8.66
C LYS A 43 -13.18 10.25 9.45
N GLY A 44 -11.98 10.16 8.87
CA GLY A 44 -10.80 9.53 9.46
C GLY A 44 -10.17 10.36 10.58
N SER A 45 -9.41 9.70 11.44
CA SER A 45 -8.52 10.37 12.39
C SER A 45 -7.29 10.92 11.67
N VAL A 46 -6.73 12.02 12.17
CA VAL A 46 -5.45 12.58 11.69
C VAL A 46 -4.35 11.52 11.67
N ASP A 47 -4.35 10.61 12.65
CA ASP A 47 -3.41 9.50 12.72
C ASP A 47 -3.57 8.50 11.55
N GLY A 48 -4.80 8.25 11.10
CA GLY A 48 -5.08 7.39 9.94
C GLY A 48 -4.60 8.02 8.63
N GLU A 49 -4.85 9.31 8.45
CA GLU A 49 -4.37 10.06 7.28
C GLU A 49 -2.84 10.10 7.22
N GLN A 50 -2.17 10.43 8.33
CA GLN A 50 -0.71 10.41 8.41
C GLN A 50 -0.16 9.00 8.14
N THR A 51 -0.82 7.96 8.67
CA THR A 51 -0.42 6.56 8.45
C THR A 51 -0.50 6.19 6.96
N THR A 52 -1.59 6.54 6.29
CA THR A 52 -1.76 6.35 4.85
C THR A 52 -0.62 7.00 4.07
N LEU A 53 -0.33 8.29 4.35
CA LEU A 53 0.69 9.04 3.61
C LEU A 53 2.08 8.41 3.78
N GLU A 54 2.45 8.02 5.00
CA GLU A 54 3.73 7.36 5.25
C GLU A 54 3.81 5.97 4.59
N ALA A 55 2.71 5.21 4.53
CA ALA A 55 2.68 3.93 3.81
C ALA A 55 2.80 4.12 2.29
N TRP A 56 2.16 5.15 1.72
CA TRP A 56 2.31 5.50 0.31
C TRP A 56 3.75 5.90 -0.01
N ASP A 57 4.34 6.79 0.80
CA ASP A 57 5.71 7.27 0.61
C ASP A 57 6.72 6.12 0.68
N ALA A 58 6.56 5.21 1.64
CA ALA A 58 7.40 4.02 1.74
C ALA A 58 7.32 3.12 0.50
N LEU A 59 6.12 2.90 -0.04
CA LEU A 59 5.94 2.12 -1.26
C LEU A 59 6.53 2.82 -2.47
N VAL A 60 6.27 4.12 -2.65
CA VAL A 60 6.83 4.93 -3.74
C VAL A 60 8.36 4.92 -3.70
N THR A 61 8.94 5.10 -2.51
CA THR A 61 10.39 5.03 -2.30
C THR A 61 10.94 3.66 -2.71
N TYR A 62 10.29 2.56 -2.30
CA TYR A 62 10.68 1.21 -2.69
C TYR A 62 10.59 0.97 -4.21
N LEU A 63 9.60 1.58 -4.87
CA LEU A 63 9.42 1.53 -6.32
C LEU A 63 10.35 2.50 -7.08
N GLY A 64 11.32 3.14 -6.42
CA GLY A 64 12.25 4.07 -7.07
C GLY A 64 11.60 5.39 -7.47
N ASN A 65 10.69 5.92 -6.65
CA ASN A 65 9.92 7.14 -6.88
C ASN A 65 8.96 7.09 -8.09
N GLN A 66 8.58 5.89 -8.53
CA GLN A 66 7.52 5.71 -9.53
C GLN A 66 6.13 5.89 -8.90
N LEU A 67 5.21 6.51 -9.65
CA LEU A 67 3.81 6.62 -9.24
C LEU A 67 3.15 5.22 -9.18
N VAL A 68 2.62 4.86 -8.01
CA VAL A 68 1.98 3.55 -7.76
C VAL A 68 0.88 3.24 -8.78
N VAL A 69 0.03 4.21 -9.11
CA VAL A 69 -1.10 4.05 -10.05
C VAL A 69 -0.63 3.70 -11.47
N LEU A 70 0.50 4.26 -11.92
CA LEU A 70 1.05 3.92 -13.24
C LEU A 70 1.70 2.54 -13.18
N TRP A 71 2.52 2.32 -12.17
CA TRP A 71 3.23 1.06 -11.95
C TRP A 71 2.30 -0.16 -11.86
N GLU A 72 1.19 -0.05 -11.12
CA GLU A 72 0.24 -1.15 -10.97
C GLU A 72 -0.54 -1.43 -12.27
N ARG A 73 -0.66 -0.42 -13.15
CA ARG A 73 -1.37 -0.54 -14.43
C ARG A 73 -0.47 -0.94 -15.60
N ASP A 74 0.82 -1.11 -15.36
CA ASP A 74 1.77 -1.53 -16.40
C ASP A 74 1.28 -2.83 -17.08
N PRO A 75 1.32 -2.91 -18.43
CA PRO A 75 0.96 -4.12 -19.14
C PRO A 75 1.78 -5.32 -18.64
N GLY A 76 1.11 -6.41 -18.29
CA GLY A 76 1.74 -7.61 -17.76
C GLY A 76 2.04 -7.57 -16.25
N ARG A 77 1.65 -6.51 -15.53
CA ARG A 77 1.64 -6.50 -14.06
C ARG A 77 0.72 -7.59 -13.54
N THR A 78 1.23 -8.40 -12.62
CA THR A 78 0.47 -9.49 -11.99
C THR A 78 0.24 -9.23 -10.51
N GLN A 79 -0.82 -9.82 -9.95
CA GLN A 79 -1.09 -9.77 -8.51
C GLN A 79 0.13 -10.22 -7.69
N VAL A 80 0.79 -11.31 -8.08
CA VAL A 80 1.98 -11.82 -7.38
C VAL A 80 3.09 -10.76 -7.31
N GLN A 81 3.36 -10.04 -8.40
CA GLN A 81 4.36 -8.97 -8.42
C GLN A 81 3.96 -7.81 -7.50
N VAL A 82 2.67 -7.45 -7.51
CA VAL A 82 2.14 -6.37 -6.67
C VAL A 82 2.26 -6.71 -5.18
N LEU A 83 1.77 -7.88 -4.79
CA LEU A 83 1.86 -8.38 -3.42
C LEU A 83 3.31 -8.50 -2.95
N HIS A 84 4.20 -9.01 -3.81
CA HIS A 84 5.62 -9.12 -3.50
C HIS A 84 6.27 -7.75 -3.27
N ALA A 85 5.97 -6.75 -4.10
CA ALA A 85 6.51 -5.40 -3.94
C ALA A 85 6.03 -4.75 -2.63
N ILE A 86 4.74 -4.86 -2.31
CA ILE A 86 4.17 -4.31 -1.06
C ILE A 86 4.80 -4.97 0.16
N ARG A 87 4.89 -6.31 0.18
CA ARG A 87 5.53 -7.06 1.27
C ARG A 87 7.03 -6.73 1.40
N SER A 88 7.70 -6.44 0.29
CA SER A 88 9.12 -6.05 0.29
C SER A 88 9.32 -4.62 0.80
N ALA A 89 8.45 -3.68 0.43
CA ALA A 89 8.41 -2.35 1.00
C ALA A 89 8.19 -2.41 2.52
N ALA A 90 7.25 -3.24 2.98
CA ALA A 90 7.01 -3.44 4.41
C ALA A 90 8.25 -3.93 5.16
N LYS A 91 9.03 -4.85 4.56
CA LYS A 91 10.31 -5.32 5.13
C LYS A 91 11.35 -4.20 5.17
N ALA A 92 11.48 -3.44 4.08
CA ALA A 92 12.44 -2.34 3.98
C ALA A 92 12.22 -1.24 5.02
N VAL A 93 10.96 -0.96 5.38
CA VAL A 93 10.62 0.02 6.44
C VAL A 93 11.11 -0.44 7.82
N THR A 94 11.14 -1.75 8.08
CA THR A 94 11.52 -2.33 9.38
C THR A 94 13.01 -2.67 9.51
N SER A 95 13.76 -2.63 8.41
CA SER A 95 15.22 -2.80 8.39
C SER A 95 15.94 -1.50 8.77
#